data_AF-A0A933GYB2-F1
#
_entry.id   AF-A0A933GYB2-F1
#
_cell.length_a   1.000
_cell.length_b   1.000
_cell.length_c   1.000
_cell.angle_alpha   90.00
_cell.angle_beta   90.00
_cell.angle_gamma   90.00
#
_symmetry.space_group_name_H-M   'P 1'
#
loop_
_entity.id
_entity.type
_entity.pdbx_description
1 polymer ?
#
loop_
_entity_poly.entity_id
_entity_poly.type
_entity_poly.pdbx_seq_one_letter_code
_entity_poly.pdbx_strand_id
1 'polypeptide(L)'
;MNIEATQGLNLAIAQPKSDPTRPVRVRLEGMEIEIRAVEEAAAPIPSAAEVFASLGPWAGETADELKDILGKTRRRTAPRPVGDL
;
A
#
# COMPACT_ATOMS: atom_id res chain seq x y z
N MET A 1 -35.32 9.02 13.28
CA MET A 1 -34.12 9.38 12.50
C MET A 1 -34.54 10.43 11.49
N ASN A 2 -34.13 11.69 11.67
CA ASN A 2 -34.61 12.84 10.88
C ASN A 2 -34.06 12.80 9.45
N ILE A 3 -34.91 12.50 8.47
CA ILE A 3 -34.55 12.37 7.05
C ILE A 3 -33.96 13.69 6.49
N GLU A 4 -34.44 14.83 6.98
CA GLU A 4 -33.94 16.17 6.60
C GLU A 4 -32.50 16.42 7.06
N ALA A 5 -32.14 15.97 8.28
CA ALA A 5 -30.79 16.09 8.81
C ALA A 5 -29.80 15.23 8.01
N THR A 6 -30.22 14.02 7.61
CA THR A 6 -29.42 13.12 6.76
C THR A 6 -29.20 13.69 5.36
N GLN A 7 -30.21 14.33 4.76
CA GLN A 7 -30.07 14.99 3.46
C GLN A 7 -29.14 16.22 3.54
N GLY A 8 -29.27 17.04 4.58
CA GLY A 8 -28.38 18.20 4.81
C GLY A 8 -26.92 17.78 4.97
N LEU A 9 -26.66 16.69 5.70
CA LEU A 9 -25.31 16.14 5.84
C LEU A 9 -24.76 15.61 4.50
N ASN A 10 -25.57 14.89 3.72
CA ASN A 10 -25.13 14.37 2.43
C ASN A 10 -24.75 15.47 1.43
N LEU A 11 -25.52 16.57 1.41
CA LEU A 11 -25.19 17.75 0.59
C LEU A 11 -23.89 18.41 1.06
N ALA A 12 -23.70 18.52 2.38
CA ALA A 12 -22.49 19.09 2.95
C ALA A 12 -21.24 18.23 2.70
N ILE A 13 -21.38 16.91 2.57
CA ILE A 13 -20.30 15.99 2.17
C ILE A 13 -20.02 16.09 0.67
N ALA A 14 -21.03 16.34 -0.17
CA ALA A 14 -20.85 16.43 -1.62
C ALA A 14 -19.98 17.64 -2.02
N GLN A 15 -20.03 18.73 -1.26
CA GLN A 15 -19.34 19.97 -1.61
C GLN A 15 -17.79 19.89 -1.47
N PRO A 16 -17.21 19.33 -0.38
CA PRO A 16 -15.78 19.03 -0.31
C PRO A 16 -15.30 18.01 -1.35
N LYS A 17 -16.19 17.14 -1.85
CA LYS A 17 -15.84 16.22 -2.96
C LYS A 17 -15.62 16.98 -4.28
N SER A 18 -16.32 18.10 -4.50
CA SER A 18 -16.16 18.94 -5.69
C SER A 18 -15.04 19.97 -5.56
N ASP A 19 -14.88 20.55 -4.37
CA ASP A 19 -13.78 21.47 -4.05
C ASP A 19 -13.13 21.08 -2.71
N PRO A 20 -12.07 20.26 -2.74
CA PRO A 20 -11.43 19.76 -1.52
C PRO A 20 -10.67 20.85 -0.74
N THR A 21 -10.45 22.03 -1.34
CA THR A 21 -9.71 23.12 -0.69
C THR A 21 -10.59 23.94 0.27
N ARG A 22 -11.91 23.76 0.21
CA ARG A 22 -12.87 24.56 1.00
C ARG A 22 -13.55 23.71 2.08
N PRO A 23 -13.29 24.00 3.37
CA PRO A 23 -14.07 23.41 4.45
C PRO A 23 -15.53 23.85 4.39
N VAL A 24 -16.45 22.94 4.70
CA VAL A 24 -17.89 23.22 4.81
C VAL A 24 -18.31 23.11 6.26
N ARG A 25 -19.04 24.11 6.76
CA ARG A 25 -19.60 24.11 8.12
C ARG A 25 -21.09 23.86 8.07
N VAL A 26 -21.57 22.94 8.91
CA VAL A 26 -23.00 22.65 9.06
C VAL A 26 -23.38 22.56 10.52
N ARG A 27 -24.60 22.99 10.83
CA ARG A 27 -25.17 22.86 12.17
C ARG A 27 -26.15 21.69 12.19
N LEU A 28 -25.84 20.65 12.95
CA LEU A 28 -26.65 19.43 13.08
C LEU A 28 -26.96 19.21 14.55
N GLU A 29 -28.24 19.10 14.89
CA GLU A 29 -28.72 18.84 16.27
C GLU A 29 -28.11 19.78 17.32
N GLY A 30 -27.88 21.04 16.95
CA GLY A 30 -27.29 22.06 17.83
C GLY A 30 -25.76 22.07 17.90
N MET A 31 -25.09 21.12 17.24
CA MET A 31 -23.63 21.05 17.11
C MET A 31 -23.18 21.67 15.78
N GLU A 32 -22.11 22.46 15.80
CA GLU A 32 -21.45 22.93 14.58
C GLU A 32 -20.36 21.93 14.19
N ILE A 33 -20.41 21.44 12.96
CA ILE A 33 -19.51 20.43 12.40
C ILE A 33 -18.82 21.04 11.20
N GLU A 34 -17.49 20.92 11.16
CA GLU A 34 -16.68 21.31 10.01
C GLU A 34 -16.24 20.05 9.24
N ILE A 35 -16.56 20.01 7.96
CA ILE A 35 -16.25 18.92 7.04
C ILE A 35 -15.14 19.40 6.11
N ARG A 36 -14.03 18.64 6.06
CA ARG A 36 -12.90 18.88 5.17
C ARG A 36 -12.65 17.63 4.34
N ALA A 37 -12.31 17.82 3.07
CA ALA A 37 -11.66 16.76 2.32
C ALA A 37 -10.22 16.63 2.82
N VAL A 38 -9.79 15.40 3.02
CA VAL A 38 -8.40 15.06 3.34
C VAL A 38 -7.96 14.08 2.28
N GLU A 39 -6.77 14.29 1.72
CA GLU A 39 -6.18 13.27 0.88
C GLU A 39 -5.98 12.02 1.73
N GLU A 40 -6.50 10.88 1.25
CA GLU A 40 -6.14 9.61 1.83
C GLU A 40 -4.64 9.44 1.60
N ALA A 41 -3.86 9.55 2.68
CA ALA A 41 -2.45 9.29 2.62
C ALA A 41 -2.28 7.89 2.02
N ALA A 42 -1.55 7.78 0.91
CA ALA A 42 -1.27 6.50 0.30
C ALA A 42 -0.77 5.57 1.40
N ALA A 43 -1.41 4.40 1.54
CA ALA A 43 -0.95 3.40 2.48
C ALA A 43 0.56 3.18 2.21
N PRO A 44 1.41 3.19 3.25
CA PRO A 44 2.83 3.00 3.04
C PRO A 44 3.05 1.70 2.29
N ILE A 45 3.72 1.78 1.13
CA ILE A 45 4.08 0.60 0.35
C ILE A 45 5.12 -0.16 1.19
N PRO A 46 4.85 -1.42 1.58
CA PRO A 46 5.78 -2.14 2.42
C PRO A 46 7.10 -2.33 1.69
N SER A 47 8.20 -2.17 2.41
CA SER A 47 9.53 -2.42 1.85
C SER A 47 9.65 -3.89 1.45
N ALA A 48 10.56 -4.21 0.52
CA ALA A 48 10.83 -5.61 0.16
C ALA A 48 11.17 -6.46 1.40
N ALA A 49 11.89 -5.89 2.37
CA ALA A 49 12.22 -6.56 3.62
C ALA A 49 10.97 -6.88 4.47
N GLU A 50 10.02 -5.94 4.58
CA GLU A 50 8.76 -6.14 5.30
C GLU A 50 7.90 -7.22 4.62
N VAL A 51 7.84 -7.19 3.30
CA VAL A 51 7.14 -8.23 2.51
C VAL A 51 7.78 -9.60 2.77
N PHE A 52 9.11 -9.73 2.67
CA PHE A 52 9.79 -11.00 2.94
C PHE A 52 9.62 -11.47 4.39
N ALA A 53 9.63 -10.56 5.36
CA ALA A 53 9.38 -10.90 6.76
C ALA A 53 7.95 -11.45 6.96
N SER A 54 6.95 -10.89 6.27
CA SER A 54 5.56 -11.34 6.35
C SER A 54 5.30 -12.72 5.73
N LEU A 55 6.08 -13.11 4.72
CA LEU A 55 5.93 -14.41 4.04
C LEU A 55 6.45 -15.58 4.88
N GLY A 56 7.21 -15.29 5.95
CA GLY A 56 7.76 -16.28 6.86
C GLY A 56 8.98 -17.00 6.31
N PRO A 57 9.47 -18.04 7.01
CA PRO A 57 10.65 -18.79 6.59
C PRO A 57 10.45 -19.42 5.22
N TRP A 58 11.50 -19.39 4.40
CA TRP A 58 11.52 -20.08 3.12
C TRP A 58 11.27 -21.59 3.31
N ALA A 59 10.22 -22.10 2.68
CA ALA A 59 9.82 -23.52 2.75
C ALA A 59 10.33 -24.36 1.57
N GLY A 60 11.05 -23.75 0.63
CA GLY A 60 11.62 -24.45 -0.54
C GLY A 60 13.00 -25.02 -0.25
N GLU A 61 13.83 -25.15 -1.29
CA GLU A 61 15.16 -25.73 -1.21
C GLU A 61 16.02 -25.04 -0.16
N THR A 62 16.74 -25.83 0.62
CA THR A 62 17.74 -25.34 1.56
C THR A 62 18.87 -24.63 0.82
N ALA A 63 19.59 -23.77 1.53
CA ALA A 63 20.76 -23.09 0.97
C ALA A 63 21.79 -24.07 0.39
N ASP A 64 21.92 -25.27 0.97
CA ASP A 64 22.87 -26.28 0.50
C ASP A 64 22.37 -27.02 -0.76
N GLU A 65 21.06 -27.26 -0.87
CA GLU A 65 20.46 -27.78 -2.11
C GLU A 65 20.57 -26.78 -3.25
N LEU A 66 20.36 -25.48 -2.98
CA LEU A 66 20.58 -24.42 -3.97
C LEU A 66 22.04 -24.39 -4.42
N LYS A 67 23.01 -24.47 -3.48
CA LYS A 67 24.43 -24.54 -3.83
C LYS A 67 24.76 -25.75 -4.69
N ASP A 68 24.17 -26.91 -4.41
CA ASP A 68 24.41 -28.12 -5.20
C ASP A 68 23.80 -28.01 -6.61
N ILE A 69 22.58 -27.48 -6.74
CA ILE A 69 21.93 -27.20 -8.04
C ILE A 69 22.79 -26.22 -8.86
N LEU A 70 23.21 -25.12 -8.25
CA LEU A 70 24.07 -24.12 -8.90
C LEU A 70 25.44 -24.72 -9.27
N GLY A 71 26.02 -25.54 -8.39
CA GLY A 71 27.27 -26.25 -8.62
C GLY A 71 27.18 -27.30 -9.74
N LYS A 72 26.04 -27.99 -9.87
CA LYS A 72 25.76 -28.92 -10.99
C LYS A 72 25.68 -28.16 -12.32
N THR A 73 25.05 -26.98 -12.34
CA THR A 73 25.01 -26.13 -13.53
C THR A 73 26.41 -25.64 -13.91
N ARG A 74 27.19 -25.14 -12.94
CA ARG A 74 28.59 -24.72 -13.16
C ARG A 74 29.49 -25.85 -13.68
N ARG A 75 29.24 -27.11 -13.30
CA ARG A 75 29.99 -28.27 -13.79
C ARG A 75 29.59 -28.72 -15.19
N ARG A 76 28.33 -28.49 -15.59
CA ARG A 76 27.82 -28.81 -16.95
C ARG A 76 28.22 -27.77 -17.98
N THR A 77 28.42 -26.52 -17.56
CA THR A 77 28.88 -25.44 -18.44
C THR A 77 30.39 -25.29 -18.24
N ALA A 78 31.21 -25.75 -19.20
CA ALA A 78 32.65 -25.49 -19.15
C ALA A 78 32.93 -24.00 -18.88
N PRO A 79 33.99 -23.64 -18.12
CA PRO A 79 34.30 -22.25 -17.85
C PRO A 79 34.54 -21.55 -19.19
N ARG A 80 33.65 -20.63 -19.56
CA ARG A 80 33.93 -19.69 -20.64
C ARG A 80 34.96 -18.72 -20.07
N PRO A 81 36.15 -18.55 -20.67
CA PRO A 81 37.10 -17.57 -20.19
C PRO A 81 36.44 -16.20 -20.23
N VAL A 82 36.28 -15.60 -19.06
CA VAL A 82 35.89 -14.19 -18.96
C VAL A 82 37.16 -13.44 -19.33
N GLY A 83 37.16 -12.81 -20.51
CA GLY A 83 38.29 -12.01 -20.94
C GLY A 83 38.48 -10.84 -19.99
N ASP A 84 39.73 -10.60 -19.58
CA ASP A 84 40.11 -9.47 -18.76
C ASP A 84 39.74 -8.17 -19.50
N LEU A 85 38.96 -7.31 -18.84
CA LEU A 85 38.74 -5.91 -19.22
C LEU A 85 39.66 -5.02 -18.38
#